data_AF-A0A831LWZ4-F1
#
_entry.id   AF-A0A831LWZ4-F1
#
_cell.length_a   1.000
_cell.length_b   1.000
_cell.length_c   1.000
_cell.angle_alpha   90.00
_cell.angle_beta   90.00
_cell.angle_gamma   90.00
#
_symmetry.space_group_name_H-M   'P 1'
#
loop_
_entity.id
_entity.type
_entity.pdbx_description
1 polymer ?
#
loop_
_entity_poly.entity_id
_entity_poly.type
_entity_poly.pdbx_seq_one_letter_code
_entity_poly.pdbx_strand_id
1 'polypeptide(L)'
;MLQKAVPIMRITANVNFSKTFLPFFVFGLLLSSSLSAQTPPRGPANAQVIRNWNTRILQLQERLANSPALARVALRLEASPVFQQRLAALAELAEKDPRSVLDSAFSNPMLKSLAEDFPGAELEEEGEFTGVAEHIVADDETLTEGTSHIRLRRGKEWLKVNFAGDAPDILCSDTMTVRGVRIGSTVAAADGATSSAGGPVFTCATTGKQYIAILLVTFPGVTPPASVTPDIVNKIYFQTSGRSVDNFWREASQGKTSASPSPWRSTVRASTSANVKPSTQGSEATLLLVFADSFPGSAVGGWRVMPLLRFALALSRIEGSGACESCDP
;
A
#
# COMPACT_ATOMS: atom_id res chain seq x y z
N MET A 1 21.92 -34.18 -36.21
CA MET A 1 21.87 -33.89 -34.77
C MET A 1 20.51 -34.35 -34.26
N LEU A 2 20.51 -35.42 -33.46
CA LEU A 2 19.30 -36.16 -33.06
C LEU A 2 18.47 -35.41 -32.02
N GLN A 3 17.19 -35.21 -32.34
CA GLN A 3 16.13 -34.86 -31.39
C GLN A 3 15.80 -36.09 -30.52
N LYS A 4 16.01 -35.98 -29.20
CA LYS A 4 15.51 -36.93 -28.20
C LYS A 4 14.10 -36.51 -27.78
N ALA A 5 13.11 -37.31 -28.14
CA ALA A 5 11.75 -37.23 -27.61
C ALA A 5 11.68 -37.93 -26.24
N VAL A 6 11.02 -37.28 -25.27
CA VAL A 6 10.70 -37.80 -23.94
C VAL A 6 9.30 -38.42 -23.98
N PRO A 7 9.06 -39.65 -23.48
CA PRO A 7 7.73 -40.25 -23.50
C PRO A 7 6.88 -39.74 -22.33
N ILE A 8 5.64 -39.35 -22.66
CA ILE A 8 4.56 -39.00 -21.73
C ILE A 8 3.95 -40.29 -21.19
N MET A 9 4.10 -40.54 -19.89
CA MET A 9 3.45 -41.66 -19.19
C MET A 9 2.00 -41.29 -18.86
N ARG A 10 1.04 -41.89 -19.56
CA ARG A 10 -0.39 -41.86 -19.20
C ARG A 10 -0.69 -42.94 -18.18
N ILE A 11 -1.11 -42.54 -16.98
CA ILE A 11 -1.68 -43.45 -15.97
C ILE A 11 -3.20 -43.49 -16.19
N THR A 12 -3.69 -44.57 -16.79
CA THR A 12 -5.12 -44.91 -16.83
C THR A 12 -5.48 -45.68 -15.56
N ALA A 13 -6.18 -45.04 -14.62
CA ALA A 13 -6.82 -45.71 -13.50
C ALA A 13 -8.19 -46.24 -13.97
N ASN A 14 -8.32 -47.57 -13.99
CA ASN A 14 -9.52 -48.30 -14.35
C ASN A 14 -10.29 -48.62 -13.05
N VAL A 15 -11.44 -47.98 -12.83
CA VAL A 15 -12.27 -48.24 -11.65
C VAL A 15 -13.55 -48.93 -12.10
N ASN A 16 -13.60 -50.24 -11.92
CA ASN A 16 -14.77 -51.07 -12.17
C ASN A 16 -15.83 -50.80 -11.09
N PHE A 17 -16.93 -50.16 -11.47
CA PHE A 17 -18.11 -49.97 -10.64
C PHE A 17 -18.99 -51.22 -10.69
N SER A 18 -18.78 -52.15 -9.74
CA SER A 18 -19.66 -53.31 -9.56
C SER A 18 -20.96 -52.86 -8.89
N LYS A 19 -22.07 -53.03 -9.61
CA LYS A 19 -23.44 -52.82 -9.13
C LYS A 19 -23.88 -54.05 -8.34
N THR A 20 -24.00 -53.92 -7.02
CA THR A 20 -24.77 -54.88 -6.22
C THR A 20 -25.73 -54.12 -5.31
N PHE A 21 -26.99 -54.14 -5.73
CA PHE A 21 -28.15 -53.58 -5.06
C PHE A 21 -28.69 -54.63 -4.08
N LEU A 22 -28.84 -54.29 -2.80
CA LEU A 22 -29.64 -55.05 -1.84
C LEU A 22 -30.24 -54.07 -0.81
N PRO A 23 -31.57 -53.99 -0.67
CA PRO A 23 -32.20 -53.14 0.32
C PRO A 23 -32.44 -53.92 1.61
N PHE A 24 -31.95 -53.41 2.75
CA PHE A 24 -32.48 -53.79 4.06
C PHE A 24 -32.85 -52.54 4.83
N PHE A 25 -34.15 -52.42 5.05
CA PHE A 25 -34.82 -51.45 5.89
C PHE A 25 -34.80 -51.97 7.33
N VAL A 26 -34.10 -51.32 8.26
CA VAL A 26 -34.38 -51.42 9.71
C VAL A 26 -34.14 -50.06 10.41
N PHE A 27 -35.25 -49.35 10.56
CA PHE A 27 -35.72 -48.56 11.71
C PHE A 27 -34.78 -48.29 12.91
N GLY A 28 -34.65 -47.01 13.27
CA GLY A 28 -34.78 -46.58 14.68
C GLY A 28 -33.54 -46.03 15.40
N LEU A 29 -33.24 -44.74 15.20
CA LEU A 29 -33.22 -43.64 16.20
C LEU A 29 -32.21 -42.56 15.75
N LEU A 30 -32.64 -41.70 14.82
CA LEU A 30 -31.90 -40.51 14.44
C LEU A 30 -32.11 -39.45 15.51
N LEU A 31 -31.13 -39.28 16.42
CA LEU A 31 -30.93 -37.98 17.05
C LEU A 31 -30.46 -37.01 15.95
N SER A 32 -31.43 -36.37 15.30
CA SER A 32 -31.22 -35.23 14.43
C SER A 32 -30.80 -34.02 15.27
N SER A 33 -29.55 -34.04 15.75
CA SER A 33 -28.89 -32.85 16.29
C SER A 33 -28.89 -31.82 15.18
N SER A 34 -29.79 -30.84 15.31
CA SER A 34 -29.93 -29.74 14.38
C SER A 34 -28.64 -28.91 14.44
N LEU A 35 -27.67 -29.22 13.57
CA LEU A 35 -26.60 -28.30 13.23
C LEU A 35 -27.26 -27.09 12.57
N SER A 36 -27.68 -26.15 13.41
CA SER A 36 -27.98 -24.80 12.94
C SER A 36 -26.65 -24.25 12.45
N ALA A 37 -26.45 -24.28 11.14
CA ALA A 37 -25.45 -23.46 10.48
C ALA A 37 -25.83 -22.00 10.74
N GLN A 38 -25.46 -21.48 11.91
CA GLN A 38 -25.55 -20.06 12.21
C GLN A 38 -24.66 -19.38 11.19
N THR A 39 -25.31 -18.84 10.15
CA THR A 39 -24.65 -18.00 9.18
C THR A 39 -24.17 -16.79 9.98
N PRO A 40 -22.86 -16.56 10.10
CA PRO A 40 -22.37 -15.46 10.91
C PRO A 40 -22.96 -14.14 10.38
N PRO A 41 -23.26 -13.19 11.28
CA PRO A 41 -23.78 -11.88 10.86
C PRO A 41 -22.76 -11.23 9.92
N ARG A 42 -23.11 -11.09 8.64
CA ARG A 42 -22.37 -10.28 7.65
C ARG A 42 -22.68 -8.80 7.84
N GLY A 43 -22.56 -8.31 9.07
CA GLY A 43 -22.59 -6.89 9.38
C GLY A 43 -21.18 -6.30 9.28
N PRO A 44 -21.04 -4.96 9.16
CA PRO A 44 -19.73 -4.33 9.25
C PRO A 44 -19.04 -4.75 10.55
N ALA A 45 -17.75 -5.05 10.49
CA ALA A 45 -16.99 -5.41 11.67
C ALA A 45 -17.10 -4.29 12.72
N ASN A 46 -17.55 -4.67 13.91
CA ASN A 46 -17.64 -3.79 15.07
C ASN A 46 -17.22 -4.57 16.32
N ALA A 47 -16.98 -3.86 17.41
CA ALA A 47 -16.52 -4.47 18.67
C ALA A 47 -17.46 -5.56 19.20
N GLN A 48 -18.77 -5.50 18.92
CA GLN A 48 -19.72 -6.53 19.34
C GLN A 48 -19.53 -7.85 18.58
N VAL A 49 -19.27 -7.79 17.27
CA VAL A 49 -18.98 -8.98 16.46
C VAL A 49 -17.73 -9.68 17.01
N ILE A 50 -16.68 -8.92 17.35
CA ILE A 50 -15.45 -9.49 17.93
C ILE A 50 -15.71 -10.13 19.29
N ARG A 51 -16.47 -9.46 20.18
CA ARG A 51 -16.86 -10.05 21.48
C ARG A 51 -17.59 -11.38 21.32
N ASN A 52 -18.51 -11.47 20.37
CA ASN A 52 -19.23 -12.73 20.08
C ASN A 52 -18.26 -13.83 19.63
N TRP A 53 -17.27 -13.50 18.79
CA TRP A 53 -16.24 -14.45 18.38
C TRP A 53 -15.33 -14.87 19.55
N ASN A 54 -14.93 -13.94 20.41
CA ASN A 54 -14.16 -14.24 21.62
C ASN A 54 -14.91 -15.26 22.50
N THR A 55 -16.21 -15.02 22.75
CA THR A 55 -17.06 -15.94 23.52
C THR A 55 -17.10 -17.33 22.88
N ARG A 56 -17.24 -17.42 21.55
CA ARG A 56 -17.30 -18.71 20.85
C ARG A 56 -15.98 -19.49 20.93
N ILE A 57 -14.84 -18.82 20.84
CA ILE A 57 -13.52 -19.45 21.02
C ILE A 57 -13.36 -19.98 22.43
N LEU A 58 -13.72 -19.18 23.45
CA LEU A 58 -13.63 -19.62 24.85
C LEU A 58 -14.56 -20.81 25.14
N GLN A 59 -15.76 -20.84 24.55
CA GLN A 59 -16.66 -22.00 24.64
C GLN A 59 -16.07 -23.24 23.95
N LEU A 60 -15.39 -23.08 22.81
CA LEU A 60 -14.70 -24.19 22.15
C LEU A 60 -13.56 -24.73 23.02
N GLN A 61 -12.81 -23.84 23.68
CA GLN A 61 -11.73 -24.21 24.60
C GLN A 61 -12.27 -24.99 25.81
N GLU A 62 -13.35 -24.52 26.44
CA GLU A 62 -14.02 -25.21 27.55
C GLU A 62 -14.55 -26.59 27.11
N ARG A 63 -15.19 -26.68 25.94
CA ARG A 63 -15.62 -27.96 25.35
C ARG A 63 -14.44 -28.88 25.13
N LEU A 64 -13.31 -28.38 24.64
CA LEU A 64 -12.10 -29.16 24.38
C LEU A 64 -11.54 -29.74 25.67
N ALA A 65 -11.42 -28.93 26.72
CA ALA A 65 -10.93 -29.34 28.03
C ALA A 65 -11.78 -30.48 28.62
N ASN A 66 -13.11 -30.37 28.51
CA ASN A 66 -14.08 -31.32 29.08
C ASN A 66 -14.39 -32.52 28.16
N SER A 67 -13.79 -32.62 26.97
CA SER A 67 -14.07 -33.68 26.00
C SER A 67 -13.07 -34.85 26.07
N PRO A 68 -13.50 -36.09 25.77
CA PRO A 68 -12.60 -37.23 25.62
C PRO A 68 -11.68 -37.07 24.40
N ALA A 69 -10.56 -37.81 24.37
CA ALA A 69 -9.49 -37.64 23.38
C ALA A 69 -9.96 -37.68 21.91
N LEU A 70 -10.86 -38.60 21.55
CA LEU A 70 -11.39 -38.71 20.19
C LEU A 70 -12.24 -37.49 19.79
N ALA A 71 -13.05 -36.95 20.71
CA ALA A 71 -13.89 -35.77 20.45
C ALA A 71 -13.05 -34.49 20.32
N ARG A 72 -11.90 -34.41 20.99
CA ARG A 72 -10.98 -33.26 20.88
C ARG A 72 -10.47 -33.04 19.45
N VAL A 73 -10.26 -34.11 18.69
CA VAL A 73 -9.83 -34.00 17.28
C VAL A 73 -10.90 -33.31 16.44
N ALA A 74 -12.17 -33.73 16.59
CA ALA A 74 -13.28 -33.10 15.88
C ALA A 74 -13.48 -31.63 16.27
N LEU A 75 -13.34 -31.30 17.56
CA LEU A 75 -13.46 -29.91 18.05
C LEU A 75 -12.36 -29.00 17.48
N ARG A 76 -11.13 -29.49 17.33
CA ARG A 76 -10.05 -28.70 16.71
C ARG A 76 -10.34 -28.40 15.24
N LEU A 77 -10.90 -29.37 14.51
CA LEU A 77 -11.34 -29.15 13.12
C LEU A 77 -12.51 -28.16 13.05
N GLU A 78 -13.46 -28.23 13.99
CA GLU A 78 -14.58 -27.27 14.11
C GLU A 78 -14.09 -25.84 14.42
N ALA A 79 -12.99 -25.71 15.18
CA ALA A 79 -12.47 -24.42 15.62
C ALA A 79 -11.79 -23.61 14.50
N SER A 80 -11.14 -24.27 13.54
CA SER A 80 -10.40 -23.61 12.45
C SER A 80 -11.18 -22.48 11.74
N PRO A 81 -12.41 -22.70 11.22
CA PRO A 81 -13.18 -21.63 10.58
C PRO A 81 -13.59 -20.51 11.54
N VAL A 82 -13.69 -20.78 12.85
CA VAL A 82 -14.03 -19.76 13.85
C VAL A 82 -12.86 -18.80 14.06
N PHE A 83 -11.63 -19.31 14.17
CA PHE A 83 -10.43 -18.48 14.25
C PHE A 83 -10.24 -17.63 12.99
N GLN A 84 -10.41 -18.20 11.80
CA GLN A 84 -10.31 -17.48 10.53
C GLN A 84 -11.32 -16.33 10.43
N GLN A 85 -12.59 -16.58 10.79
CA GLN A 85 -13.63 -15.56 10.75
C GLN A 85 -13.36 -14.43 11.75
N ARG A 86 -12.83 -14.76 12.93
CA ARG A 86 -12.43 -13.75 13.91
C ARG A 86 -11.28 -12.89 13.41
N LEU A 87 -10.21 -13.49 12.87
CA LEU A 87 -9.07 -12.73 12.34
C LEU A 87 -9.48 -11.80 11.20
N ALA A 88 -10.33 -12.26 10.29
CA ALA A 88 -10.86 -11.41 9.22
C ALA A 88 -11.67 -10.22 9.78
N ALA A 89 -12.51 -10.46 10.79
CA ALA A 89 -13.26 -9.39 11.45
C ALA A 89 -12.36 -8.42 12.23
N LEU A 90 -11.30 -8.91 12.88
CA LEU A 90 -10.31 -8.06 13.54
C LEU A 90 -9.51 -7.22 12.55
N ALA A 91 -9.15 -7.77 11.39
CA ALA A 91 -8.44 -7.03 10.35
C ALA A 91 -9.29 -5.89 9.78
N GLU A 92 -10.59 -6.12 9.53
CA GLU A 92 -11.51 -5.07 9.12
C GLU A 92 -11.71 -4.01 10.23
N LEU A 93 -11.82 -4.44 11.49
CA LEU A 93 -11.94 -3.52 12.61
C LEU A 93 -10.67 -2.70 12.82
N ALA A 94 -9.48 -3.29 12.62
CA ALA A 94 -8.20 -2.60 12.75
C ALA A 94 -8.04 -1.43 11.78
N GLU A 95 -8.76 -1.42 10.66
CA GLU A 95 -8.74 -0.30 9.72
C GLU A 95 -9.69 0.84 10.13
N LYS A 96 -10.80 0.51 10.78
CA LYS A 96 -11.84 1.47 11.15
C LYS A 96 -11.69 2.03 12.55
N ASP A 97 -11.30 1.17 13.49
CA ASP A 97 -11.19 1.47 14.91
C ASP A 97 -10.09 0.59 15.55
N PRO A 98 -8.81 0.99 15.41
CA PRO A 98 -7.68 0.25 15.98
C PRO A 98 -7.77 0.18 17.51
N ARG A 99 -8.40 1.17 18.17
CA ARG A 99 -8.59 1.20 19.62
C ARG A 99 -9.45 0.01 20.07
N SER A 100 -10.58 -0.22 19.41
CA SER A 100 -11.45 -1.36 19.72
C SER A 100 -10.79 -2.72 19.51
N VAL A 101 -9.83 -2.82 18.58
CA VAL A 101 -9.03 -4.04 18.40
C VAL A 101 -8.15 -4.30 19.62
N LEU A 102 -7.43 -3.28 20.10
CA LEU A 102 -6.58 -3.38 21.29
C LEU A 102 -7.38 -3.81 22.53
N ASP A 103 -8.59 -3.26 22.69
CA ASP A 103 -9.47 -3.59 23.81
C ASP A 103 -10.10 -4.99 23.72
N SER A 104 -10.14 -5.58 22.51
CA SER A 104 -10.82 -6.87 22.24
C SER A 104 -9.86 -8.03 21.95
N ALA A 105 -8.57 -7.76 21.75
CA ALA A 105 -7.55 -8.76 21.50
C ALA A 105 -7.40 -9.68 22.72
N PHE A 106 -7.02 -10.94 22.47
CA PHE A 106 -6.65 -11.82 23.57
C PHE A 106 -5.29 -11.41 24.14
N SER A 107 -5.12 -11.55 25.46
CA SER A 107 -3.83 -11.31 26.10
C SER A 107 -2.82 -12.40 25.75
N ASN A 108 -1.53 -12.07 25.78
CA ASN A 108 -0.45 -13.02 25.53
C ASN A 108 -0.56 -14.38 26.28
N PRO A 109 -0.90 -14.43 27.59
CA PRO A 109 -1.11 -15.71 28.28
C PRO A 109 -2.28 -16.53 27.69
N MET A 110 -3.36 -15.87 27.26
CA MET A 110 -4.50 -16.52 26.62
C MET A 110 -4.12 -17.04 25.23
N LEU A 111 -3.44 -16.23 24.42
CA LEU A 111 -2.95 -16.63 23.10
C LEU A 111 -2.05 -17.87 23.17
N LYS A 112 -1.18 -17.94 24.17
CA LYS A 112 -0.34 -19.11 24.42
C LYS A 112 -1.18 -20.35 24.74
N SER A 113 -2.17 -20.23 25.63
CA SER A 113 -3.08 -21.34 25.95
C SER A 113 -3.87 -21.80 24.72
N LEU A 114 -4.36 -20.86 23.90
CA LEU A 114 -5.10 -21.18 22.68
C LEU A 114 -4.22 -21.88 21.64
N ALA A 115 -2.95 -21.49 21.50
CA ALA A 115 -2.01 -22.15 20.60
C ALA A 115 -1.71 -23.61 21.02
N GLU A 116 -1.66 -23.88 22.33
CA GLU A 116 -1.49 -25.24 22.87
C GLU A 116 -2.75 -26.10 22.63
N ASP A 117 -3.94 -25.52 22.84
CA ASP A 117 -5.22 -26.22 22.69
C ASP A 117 -5.60 -26.45 21.21
N PHE A 118 -5.27 -25.50 20.34
CA PHE A 118 -5.62 -25.48 18.92
C PHE A 118 -4.37 -25.31 18.03
N PRO A 119 -3.52 -26.34 17.94
CA PRO A 119 -2.31 -26.28 17.14
C PRO A 119 -2.63 -26.01 15.67
N GLY A 120 -1.94 -25.02 15.08
CA GLY A 120 -2.13 -24.59 13.69
C GLY A 120 -3.27 -23.59 13.48
N ALA A 121 -3.95 -23.15 14.54
CA ALA A 121 -4.82 -21.98 14.46
C ALA A 121 -3.98 -20.73 14.20
N GLU A 122 -4.42 -19.90 13.26
CA GLU A 122 -3.88 -18.54 13.12
C GLU A 122 -4.44 -17.70 14.26
N LEU A 123 -3.56 -16.98 14.97
CA LEU A 123 -3.89 -16.13 16.10
C LEU A 123 -3.27 -14.75 15.90
N GLU A 124 -3.80 -13.75 16.59
CA GLU A 124 -3.12 -12.46 16.72
C GLU A 124 -1.83 -12.57 17.54
N GLU A 125 -0.94 -11.59 17.36
CA GLU A 125 0.32 -11.48 18.08
C GLU A 125 0.37 -10.11 18.77
N GLU A 126 0.42 -10.09 20.10
CA GLU A 126 0.61 -8.87 20.88
C GLU A 126 2.10 -8.64 21.14
N GLY A 127 2.62 -7.47 20.78
CA GLY A 127 4.03 -7.17 21.00
C GLY A 127 4.51 -5.84 20.41
N GLU A 128 5.82 -5.76 20.25
CA GLU A 128 6.52 -4.65 19.62
C GLU A 128 7.02 -5.05 18.23
N PHE A 129 6.70 -4.22 17.24
CA PHE A 129 7.05 -4.43 15.85
C PHE A 129 7.96 -3.29 15.39
N THR A 130 9.20 -3.64 15.07
CA THR A 130 10.21 -2.68 14.57
C THR A 130 10.50 -2.93 13.10
N GLY A 131 10.54 -1.87 12.31
CA GLY A 131 10.88 -1.91 10.88
C GLY A 131 11.11 -0.52 10.30
N VAL A 132 11.49 -0.47 9.01
CA VAL A 132 11.59 0.80 8.29
C VAL A 132 10.18 1.28 7.97
N ALA A 133 9.83 2.49 8.39
CA ALA A 133 8.52 3.07 8.15
C ALA A 133 8.44 3.68 6.75
N GLU A 134 7.30 3.49 6.12
CA GLU A 134 6.87 4.22 4.93
C GLU A 134 5.55 4.90 5.22
N HIS A 135 5.47 6.18 4.85
CA HIS A 135 4.26 6.97 4.92
C HIS A 135 3.82 7.30 3.50
N ILE A 136 2.64 6.82 3.12
CA ILE A 136 2.07 7.01 1.79
C ILE A 136 0.83 7.88 1.97
N VAL A 137 0.83 9.03 1.31
CA VAL A 137 -0.37 9.84 1.14
C VAL A 137 -0.96 9.50 -0.22
N ALA A 138 -2.24 9.16 -0.24
CA ALA A 138 -3.00 8.87 -1.44
C ALA A 138 -4.17 9.86 -1.50
N ASP A 139 -4.22 10.64 -2.56
CA ASP A 139 -5.37 11.50 -2.85
C ASP A 139 -6.45 10.68 -3.57
N ASP A 140 -7.70 10.98 -3.29
CA ASP A 140 -8.83 10.43 -4.01
C ASP A 140 -8.90 10.98 -5.45
N GLU A 141 -9.72 10.37 -6.32
CA GLU A 141 -9.81 10.80 -7.73
C GLU A 141 -10.28 12.25 -7.88
N THR A 142 -11.00 12.79 -6.88
CA THR A 142 -11.49 14.17 -6.88
C THR A 142 -10.48 15.18 -6.33
N LEU A 143 -9.37 14.70 -5.74
CA LEU A 143 -8.36 15.50 -5.03
C LEU A 143 -8.94 16.33 -3.88
N THR A 144 -10.07 15.89 -3.31
CA THR A 144 -10.72 16.57 -2.18
C THR A 144 -10.46 15.87 -0.85
N GLU A 145 -10.17 14.57 -0.89
CA GLU A 145 -9.88 13.77 0.29
C GLU A 145 -8.51 13.09 0.13
N GLY A 146 -7.64 13.29 1.11
CA GLY A 146 -6.35 12.61 1.21
C GLY A 146 -6.41 11.53 2.28
N THR A 147 -6.02 10.30 1.93
CA THR A 147 -5.85 9.21 2.89
C THR A 147 -4.38 8.96 3.16
N SER A 148 -4.03 8.86 4.43
CA SER A 148 -2.68 8.55 4.89
C SER A 148 -2.59 7.07 5.27
N HIS A 149 -1.57 6.39 4.74
CA HIS A 149 -1.27 4.99 5.05
C HIS A 149 0.16 4.86 5.57
N ILE A 150 0.32 4.16 6.69
CA ILE A 150 1.63 3.87 7.26
C ILE A 150 1.89 2.38 7.11
N ARG A 151 3.11 2.03 6.68
CA ARG A 151 3.58 0.65 6.56
C ARG A 151 4.94 0.48 7.21
N LEU A 152 5.18 -0.71 7.77
CA LEU A 152 6.46 -1.12 8.32
C LEU A 152 7.07 -2.23 7.46
N ARG A 153 8.29 -2.02 6.98
CA ARG A 153 9.10 -3.05 6.32
C ARG A 153 9.95 -3.82 7.32
N ARG A 154 9.75 -5.14 7.37
CA ARG A 154 10.51 -6.09 8.21
C ARG A 154 11.10 -7.18 7.33
N GLY A 155 12.34 -6.97 6.86
CA GLY A 155 12.95 -7.86 5.87
C GLY A 155 12.16 -7.85 4.57
N LYS A 156 11.51 -8.97 4.23
CA LYS A 156 10.66 -9.11 3.03
C LYS A 156 9.17 -8.90 3.30
N GLU A 157 8.81 -8.66 4.56
CA GLU A 157 7.43 -8.51 5.00
C GLU A 157 7.04 -7.03 5.11
N TRP A 158 5.80 -6.75 4.75
CA TRP A 158 5.15 -5.45 4.94
C TRP A 158 4.01 -5.58 5.93
N LEU A 159 3.99 -4.72 6.93
CA LEU A 159 2.90 -4.60 7.89
C LEU A 159 2.19 -3.26 7.68
N LYS A 160 0.89 -3.27 7.40
CA LYS A 160 0.04 -2.07 7.46
C LYS A 160 -0.12 -1.70 8.93
N VAL A 161 0.07 -0.43 9.28
CA VAL A 161 -0.05 0.05 10.66
C VAL A 161 -1.20 1.05 10.75
N ASN A 162 -2.15 0.78 11.63
CA ASN A 162 -3.25 1.70 11.93
C ASN A 162 -3.15 2.10 13.41
N PHE A 163 -2.98 3.39 13.69
CA PHE A 163 -2.81 3.91 15.04
C PHE A 163 -4.16 4.19 15.72
N ALA A 164 -4.31 3.76 16.97
CA ALA A 164 -5.47 4.07 17.80
C ALA A 164 -5.50 5.52 18.29
N GLY A 165 -4.37 6.22 18.21
CA GLY A 165 -4.23 7.64 18.53
C GLY A 165 -3.40 8.34 17.46
N ASP A 166 -2.70 9.41 17.85
CA ASP A 166 -1.84 10.14 16.93
C ASP A 166 -0.66 9.27 16.47
N ALA A 167 -0.45 9.21 15.16
CA ALA A 167 0.75 8.62 14.60
C ALA A 167 1.95 9.53 14.87
N PRO A 168 3.15 8.99 15.12
CA PRO A 168 4.36 9.81 15.21
C PRO A 168 4.65 10.49 13.87
N ASP A 169 5.40 11.59 13.90
CA ASP A 169 5.96 12.16 12.68
C ASP A 169 6.99 11.18 12.09
N ILE A 170 6.77 10.77 10.84
CA ILE A 170 7.61 9.80 10.12
C ILE A 170 8.31 10.51 8.97
N LEU A 171 9.63 10.44 8.95
CA LEU A 171 10.44 10.83 7.79
C LEU A 171 10.78 9.59 6.95
N CYS A 172 11.06 9.81 5.65
CA CYS A 172 11.52 8.73 4.78
C CYS A 172 12.76 8.04 5.39
N SER A 173 12.74 6.70 5.41
CA SER A 173 13.78 5.82 5.96
C SER A 173 13.90 5.80 7.49
N ASP A 174 12.97 6.41 8.23
CA ASP A 174 12.95 6.24 9.69
C ASP A 174 12.73 4.77 10.06
N THR A 175 13.41 4.33 11.12
CA THR A 175 13.06 3.07 11.76
C THR A 175 12.02 3.37 12.82
N MET A 176 10.85 2.76 12.69
CA MET A 176 9.76 2.91 13.63
C MET A 176 9.56 1.63 14.42
N THR A 177 9.39 1.78 15.72
CA THR A 177 8.95 0.72 16.63
C THR A 177 7.52 1.05 17.04
N VAL A 178 6.61 0.10 16.84
CA VAL A 178 5.20 0.23 17.24
C VAL A 178 4.83 -0.85 18.23
N ARG A 179 4.05 -0.50 19.24
CA ARG A 179 3.49 -1.46 20.19
C ARG A 179 2.03 -1.68 19.89
N GLY A 180 1.59 -2.93 19.83
CA GLY A 180 0.19 -3.22 19.56
C GLY A 180 -0.11 -4.69 19.28
N VAL A 181 -1.17 -4.91 18.50
CA VAL A 181 -1.66 -6.24 18.15
C VAL A 181 -1.58 -6.43 16.64
N ARG A 182 -0.85 -7.45 16.21
CA ARG A 182 -0.71 -7.86 14.81
C ARG A 182 -1.76 -8.91 14.46
N ILE A 183 -2.47 -8.67 13.36
CA ILE A 183 -3.46 -9.54 12.74
C ILE A 183 -3.03 -9.76 11.28
N GLY A 184 -2.40 -10.92 11.01
CA GLY A 184 -1.85 -11.22 9.69
C GLY A 184 -0.77 -10.21 9.26
N SER A 185 -1.07 -9.39 8.26
CA SER A 185 -0.20 -8.31 7.74
C SER A 185 -0.61 -6.91 8.22
N THR A 186 -1.53 -6.80 9.17
CA THR A 186 -1.99 -5.52 9.73
C THR A 186 -1.64 -5.44 11.22
N VAL A 187 -1.29 -4.26 11.71
CA VAL A 187 -1.02 -3.97 13.12
C VAL A 187 -1.97 -2.86 13.57
N ALA A 188 -2.78 -3.15 14.58
CA ALA A 188 -3.46 -2.12 15.36
C ALA A 188 -2.47 -1.62 16.41
N ALA A 189 -1.94 -0.42 16.22
CA ALA A 189 -0.90 0.16 17.06
C ALA A 189 -1.52 0.99 18.19
N ALA A 190 -1.10 0.74 19.42
CA ALA A 190 -1.42 1.56 20.58
C ALA A 190 -0.60 2.86 20.57
N ASP A 191 0.68 2.74 20.23
CA ASP A 191 1.63 3.84 20.10
C ASP A 191 2.76 3.45 19.15
N GLY A 192 3.57 4.44 18.81
CA GLY A 192 4.78 4.24 18.02
C GLY A 192 5.80 5.32 18.32
N ALA A 193 7.06 4.94 18.17
CA ALA A 193 8.20 5.84 18.25
C ALA A 193 9.02 5.70 16.97
N THR A 194 9.41 6.84 16.40
CA THR A 194 10.36 6.89 15.30
C THR A 194 11.76 7.14 15.84
N SER A 195 12.72 6.47 15.22
CA SER A 195 14.14 6.73 15.40
C SER A 195 14.71 6.99 14.02
N SER A 196 15.32 8.16 13.85
CA SER A 196 16.04 8.47 12.62
C SER A 196 17.20 7.50 12.53
N ALA A 197 17.10 6.52 11.64
CA ALA A 197 18.19 5.60 11.40
C ALA A 197 19.34 6.43 10.82
N GLY A 198 20.41 6.60 11.57
CA GLY A 198 21.72 7.04 11.04
C GLY A 198 22.34 6.02 10.08
N GLY A 199 21.53 5.18 9.44
CA GLY A 199 21.94 4.21 8.44
C GLY A 199 22.38 4.90 7.15
N PRO A 200 23.04 4.16 6.23
CA PRO A 200 23.49 4.72 4.96
C PRO A 200 22.28 5.27 4.22
N VAL A 201 22.18 6.60 4.19
CA VAL A 201 21.26 7.33 3.34
C VAL A 201 21.45 6.77 1.95
N PHE A 202 20.42 6.14 1.38
CA PHE A 202 20.43 5.86 -0.05
C PHE A 202 20.54 7.23 -0.73
N THR A 203 21.75 7.57 -1.16
CA THR A 203 22.04 8.79 -1.89
C THR A 203 21.46 8.61 -3.28
N CYS A 204 20.14 8.76 -3.43
CA CYS A 204 19.58 9.03 -4.75
C CYS A 204 20.30 10.30 -5.24
N ALA A 205 21.06 10.14 -6.34
CA ALA A 205 22.25 10.93 -6.63
C ALA A 205 22.01 12.39 -7.06
N THR A 206 20.76 12.86 -7.09
CA THR A 206 20.44 14.24 -7.44
C THR A 206 20.51 15.14 -6.21
N THR A 207 21.71 15.24 -5.64
CA THR A 207 22.00 16.21 -4.59
C THR A 207 22.10 17.63 -5.16
N GLY A 208 21.43 18.57 -4.52
CA GLY A 208 21.53 19.99 -4.78
C GLY A 208 20.50 20.57 -5.74
N LYS A 209 20.85 21.74 -6.26
CA LYS A 209 19.97 22.59 -7.06
C LYS A 209 19.75 22.01 -8.45
N GLN A 210 18.52 21.62 -8.76
CA GLN A 210 18.11 21.16 -10.07
C GLN A 210 17.59 22.35 -10.88
N TYR A 211 18.25 22.62 -12.01
CA TYR A 211 17.87 23.71 -12.88
C TYR A 211 16.78 23.24 -13.84
N ILE A 212 15.62 23.89 -13.76
CA ILE A 212 14.44 23.57 -14.56
C ILE A 212 14.19 24.72 -15.54
N ALA A 213 14.01 24.36 -16.81
CA ALA A 213 13.53 25.28 -17.83
C ALA A 213 12.05 25.00 -18.11
N ILE A 214 11.24 26.06 -18.02
CA ILE A 214 9.79 25.99 -18.27
C ILE A 214 9.52 26.72 -19.59
N LEU A 215 8.87 26.02 -20.54
CA LEU A 215 8.45 26.61 -21.81
C LEU A 215 6.93 26.75 -21.82
N LEU A 216 6.45 27.99 -21.83
CA LEU A 216 5.07 28.32 -22.12
C LEU A 216 4.94 28.51 -23.63
N VAL A 217 4.18 27.64 -24.30
CA VAL A 217 4.00 27.68 -25.76
C VAL A 217 2.53 27.89 -26.11
N THR A 218 2.27 28.84 -27.02
CA THR A 218 0.94 29.12 -27.57
C THR A 218 0.96 28.91 -29.08
N PHE A 219 -0.08 28.30 -29.62
CA PHE A 219 -0.22 28.14 -31.06
C PHE A 219 -0.60 29.47 -31.74
N PRO A 220 -0.19 29.70 -33.00
CA PRO A 220 -0.63 30.87 -33.76
C PRO A 220 -2.15 30.97 -33.81
N GLY A 221 -2.69 32.17 -33.56
CA GLY A 221 -4.13 32.42 -33.54
C GLY A 221 -4.84 32.03 -32.25
N VAL A 222 -4.15 31.44 -31.27
CA VAL A 222 -4.69 31.14 -29.94
C VAL A 222 -4.16 32.17 -28.94
N THR A 223 -5.07 32.88 -28.27
CA THR A 223 -4.70 33.79 -27.18
C THR A 223 -4.52 32.95 -25.91
N PRO A 224 -3.37 32.99 -25.22
CA PRO A 224 -3.21 32.28 -23.96
C PRO A 224 -4.24 32.77 -22.93
N PRO A 225 -4.74 31.89 -22.05
CA PRO A 225 -5.59 32.30 -20.94
C PRO A 225 -4.89 33.38 -20.11
N ALA A 226 -5.60 34.47 -19.79
CA ALA A 226 -5.05 35.58 -19.00
C ALA A 226 -4.58 35.14 -17.60
N SER A 227 -5.09 34.00 -17.11
CA SER A 227 -4.71 33.38 -15.85
C SER A 227 -3.37 32.62 -15.89
N VAL A 228 -2.77 32.39 -17.07
CA VAL A 228 -1.52 31.65 -17.20
C VAL A 228 -0.42 32.62 -17.64
N THR A 229 0.21 33.27 -16.66
CA THR A 229 1.33 34.18 -16.89
C THR A 229 2.66 33.51 -16.52
N PRO A 230 3.79 33.95 -17.10
CA PRO A 230 5.11 33.49 -16.69
C PRO A 230 5.36 33.67 -15.18
N ASP A 231 4.81 34.72 -14.57
CA ASP A 231 4.93 34.97 -13.12
C ASP A 231 4.19 33.92 -12.28
N ILE A 232 2.97 33.56 -12.67
CA ILE A 232 2.19 32.52 -11.98
C ILE A 232 2.89 31.17 -12.07
N VAL A 233 3.39 30.81 -13.26
CA VAL A 233 4.11 29.56 -13.46
C VAL A 233 5.44 29.55 -12.70
N ASN A 234 6.15 30.69 -12.65
CA ASN A 234 7.36 30.82 -11.84
C ASN A 234 7.07 30.59 -10.36
N LYS A 235 5.97 31.15 -9.84
CA LYS A 235 5.53 30.94 -8.45
C LYS A 235 5.22 29.46 -8.18
N ILE A 236 4.44 28.81 -9.03
CA ILE A 236 4.09 27.37 -8.85
C ILE A 236 5.35 26.50 -8.74
N TYR A 237 6.40 26.79 -9.51
CA TYR A 237 7.61 25.95 -9.52
C TYR A 237 8.65 26.35 -8.48
N PHE A 238 8.90 27.65 -8.31
CA PHE A 238 10.13 28.15 -7.67
C PHE A 238 9.88 29.07 -6.48
N GLN A 239 8.62 29.35 -6.09
CA GLN A 239 8.39 30.13 -4.87
C GLN A 239 8.90 29.36 -3.64
N THR A 240 9.47 30.08 -2.69
CA THR A 240 10.02 29.51 -1.45
C THR A 240 8.99 29.48 -0.31
N SER A 241 7.82 30.06 -0.51
CA SER A 241 6.73 30.10 0.48
C SER A 241 5.45 29.48 -0.08
N GLY A 242 4.76 28.65 0.71
CA GLY A 242 3.54 27.98 0.29
C GLY A 242 3.81 26.72 -0.53
N ARG A 243 2.81 26.26 -1.30
CA ARG A 243 2.92 25.02 -2.10
C ARG A 243 3.66 25.31 -3.41
N SER A 244 4.81 24.66 -3.63
CA SER A 244 5.59 24.79 -4.85
C SER A 244 6.37 23.53 -5.15
N VAL A 245 6.84 23.36 -6.38
CA VAL A 245 7.71 22.23 -6.75
C VAL A 245 9.02 22.26 -5.96
N ASP A 246 9.62 23.45 -5.76
CA ASP A 246 10.82 23.59 -4.91
C ASP A 246 10.58 23.13 -3.48
N ASN A 247 9.50 23.60 -2.84
CA ASN A 247 9.19 23.24 -1.47
C ASN A 247 8.86 21.74 -1.34
N PHE A 248 8.07 21.19 -2.28
CA PHE A 248 7.81 19.75 -2.32
C PHE A 248 9.11 18.94 -2.45
N TRP A 249 10.02 19.33 -3.35
CA TRP A 249 11.31 18.65 -3.52
C TRP A 249 12.18 18.76 -2.28
N ARG A 250 12.22 19.92 -1.62
CA ARG A 250 12.95 20.09 -0.35
C ARG A 250 12.36 19.23 0.74
N GLU A 251 11.05 19.16 0.88
CA GLU A 251 10.39 18.34 1.91
C GLU A 251 10.62 16.85 1.66
N ALA A 252 10.28 16.36 0.46
CA ALA A 252 10.39 14.96 0.08
C ALA A 252 11.85 14.45 0.11
N SER A 253 12.81 15.31 -0.19
CA SER A 253 14.24 14.96 -0.17
C SER A 253 14.94 15.29 1.15
N GLN A 254 14.25 15.78 2.19
CA GLN A 254 14.86 16.23 3.44
C GLN A 254 15.97 17.29 3.21
N GLY A 255 15.67 18.24 2.33
CA GLY A 255 16.55 19.34 1.96
C GLY A 255 17.70 18.96 1.03
N LYS A 256 17.76 17.71 0.55
CA LYS A 256 18.85 17.24 -0.31
C LYS A 256 18.72 17.70 -1.76
N THR A 257 17.52 18.00 -2.23
CA THR A 257 17.24 18.49 -3.59
C THR A 257 16.32 19.71 -3.56
N SER A 258 16.42 20.54 -4.58
CA SER A 258 15.64 21.78 -4.71
C SER A 258 15.45 22.12 -6.18
N ALA A 259 14.30 22.67 -6.53
CA ALA A 259 14.02 23.14 -7.88
C ALA A 259 14.46 24.60 -8.02
N SER A 260 15.01 24.96 -9.17
CA SER A 260 15.38 26.36 -9.41
C SER A 260 15.30 26.75 -10.87
N PRO A 261 15.01 28.03 -11.14
CA PRO A 261 14.96 28.51 -12.51
C PRO A 261 16.35 28.36 -13.14
N SER A 262 16.39 27.83 -14.36
CA SER A 262 17.61 27.78 -15.14
C SER A 262 18.25 29.18 -15.25
N PRO A 263 19.57 29.32 -15.01
CA PRO A 263 20.27 30.59 -15.17
C PRO A 263 20.36 31.00 -16.65
N TRP A 264 20.16 30.03 -17.54
CA TRP A 264 20.07 30.25 -18.98
C TRP A 264 18.71 30.87 -19.28
N ARG A 265 18.69 32.19 -19.51
CA ARG A 265 17.47 32.90 -19.90
C ARG A 265 16.86 32.24 -21.14
N SER A 266 15.75 31.55 -20.98
CA SER A 266 14.91 31.15 -22.10
C SER A 266 14.18 32.39 -22.60
N THR A 267 14.71 33.01 -23.65
CA THR A 267 13.92 33.96 -24.42
C THR A 267 12.79 33.16 -25.09
N VAL A 268 11.55 33.35 -24.63
CA VAL A 268 10.36 32.85 -25.31
C VAL A 268 10.33 33.50 -26.68
N ARG A 269 10.84 32.79 -27.69
CA ARG A 269 10.65 33.18 -29.08
C ARG A 269 9.47 32.38 -29.57
N ALA A 270 8.35 33.06 -29.85
CA ALA A 270 7.21 32.45 -30.50
C ALA A 270 7.73 31.73 -31.76
N SER A 271 7.62 30.40 -31.79
CA SER A 271 7.98 29.63 -32.97
C SER A 271 6.87 29.80 -33.99
N THR A 272 7.14 30.55 -35.06
CA THR A 272 6.20 30.76 -36.16
C THR A 272 6.15 29.60 -37.15
N SER A 273 6.82 28.46 -36.89
CA SER A 273 7.00 27.41 -37.90
C SER A 273 6.38 26.04 -37.59
N ALA A 274 5.56 25.89 -36.54
CA ALA A 274 4.80 24.66 -36.36
C ALA A 274 3.60 24.65 -37.33
N ASN A 275 3.84 24.23 -38.57
CA ASN A 275 2.81 24.05 -39.59
C ASN A 275 2.01 22.77 -39.27
N VAL A 276 1.23 22.81 -38.20
CA VAL A 276 0.26 21.76 -37.85
C VAL A 276 -1.08 22.19 -38.40
N LYS A 277 -1.58 21.44 -39.37
CA LYS A 277 -2.90 21.65 -39.97
C LYS A 277 -3.95 21.46 -38.85
N PRO A 278 -4.77 22.47 -38.49
CA PRO A 278 -5.78 22.30 -37.45
C PRO A 278 -6.82 21.28 -37.91
N SER A 279 -7.07 20.24 -37.12
CA SER A 279 -8.26 19.39 -37.30
C SER A 279 -9.46 20.11 -36.70
N THR A 280 -10.61 19.95 -37.34
CA THR A 280 -11.82 20.77 -37.16
C THR A 280 -12.61 20.47 -35.87
N GLN A 281 -11.95 20.05 -34.79
CA GLN A 281 -12.62 19.77 -33.52
C GLN A 281 -11.90 20.49 -32.38
N GLY A 282 -12.59 21.48 -31.83
CA GLY A 282 -12.11 22.37 -30.78
C GLY A 282 -11.55 21.61 -29.58
N SER A 283 -10.25 21.77 -29.36
CA SER A 283 -9.61 21.54 -28.08
C SER A 283 -8.49 22.58 -27.94
N GLU A 284 -8.62 23.45 -26.94
CA GLU A 284 -7.58 24.39 -26.55
C GLU A 284 -6.45 23.60 -25.86
N ALA A 285 -5.46 23.16 -26.62
CA ALA A 285 -4.29 22.50 -26.06
C ALA A 285 -3.21 23.55 -25.76
N THR A 286 -3.03 23.90 -24.49
CA THR A 286 -1.79 24.56 -24.02
C THR A 286 -0.80 23.45 -23.66
N LEU A 287 0.34 23.40 -24.33
CA LEU A 287 1.38 22.40 -24.07
C LEU A 287 2.44 23.00 -23.13
N LEU A 288 2.58 22.43 -21.92
CA LEU A 288 3.67 22.75 -21.01
C LEU A 288 4.80 21.74 -21.24
N LEU A 289 5.97 22.21 -21.67
CA LEU A 289 7.18 21.39 -21.78
C LEU A 289 8.12 21.75 -20.64
N VAL A 290 8.45 20.76 -19.80
CA VAL A 290 9.37 20.89 -18.67
C VAL A 290 10.64 20.11 -18.99
N PHE A 291 11.79 20.78 -18.95
CA PHE A 291 13.10 20.14 -19.06
C PHE A 291 13.81 20.24 -17.71
N ALA A 292 14.24 19.10 -17.17
CA ALA A 292 15.14 19.03 -16.02
C ALA A 292 16.48 18.49 -16.51
N ASP A 293 17.56 19.23 -16.24
CA ASP A 293 18.91 18.79 -16.60
C ASP A 293 19.85 18.96 -15.40
N SER A 294 20.67 17.96 -15.16
CA SER A 294 21.63 17.92 -14.05
C SER A 294 23.04 18.07 -14.64
N PHE A 295 23.53 19.30 -14.83
CA PHE A 295 24.89 19.53 -15.33
C PHE A 295 25.86 19.80 -14.18
N PRO A 296 26.90 18.95 -13.99
CA PRO A 296 28.05 19.34 -13.19
C PRO A 296 28.92 20.32 -13.99
N GLY A 297 29.03 21.55 -13.51
CA GLY A 297 30.19 22.43 -13.67
C GLY A 297 30.58 22.95 -15.07
N SER A 298 30.47 24.28 -15.22
CA SER A 298 31.25 25.17 -16.10
C SER A 298 31.30 24.89 -17.62
N ALA A 299 30.54 25.68 -18.38
CA ALA A 299 30.96 26.13 -19.71
C ALA A 299 30.47 27.57 -19.96
N VAL A 300 31.42 28.44 -20.26
CA VAL A 300 31.24 29.87 -20.54
C VAL A 300 30.87 30.03 -22.02
N GLY A 301 29.83 30.82 -22.30
CA GLY A 301 29.64 31.57 -23.55
C GLY A 301 29.71 30.82 -24.88
N GLY A 302 28.56 30.40 -25.40
CA GLY A 302 28.41 30.02 -26.81
C GLY A 302 27.26 29.05 -27.03
N TRP A 303 26.20 29.48 -27.71
CA TRP A 303 25.10 28.61 -28.11
C TRP A 303 25.61 27.54 -29.07
N ARG A 304 25.81 26.32 -28.57
CA ARG A 304 25.84 25.10 -29.38
C ARG A 304 24.71 24.20 -28.91
N VAL A 305 23.60 24.24 -29.65
CA VAL A 305 22.55 23.22 -29.55
C VAL A 305 23.13 21.94 -30.16
N MET A 306 23.70 21.06 -29.33
CA MET A 306 24.02 19.70 -29.77
C MET A 306 22.74 18.83 -29.78
N PRO A 307 22.59 17.89 -30.73
CA PRO A 307 21.33 17.25 -31.07
C PRO A 307 21.08 16.00 -30.21
N LEU A 308 21.03 16.16 -28.89
CA LEU A 308 20.57 15.10 -27.98
C LEU A 308 19.48 15.65 -27.06
N LEU A 309 18.47 16.29 -27.65
CA LEU A 309 17.20 16.54 -26.98
C LEU A 309 16.46 15.20 -26.89
N ARG A 310 16.52 14.54 -25.74
CA ARG A 310 15.54 13.50 -25.42
C ARG A 310 14.24 14.21 -25.03
N PHE A 311 13.21 14.06 -25.87
CA PHE A 311 11.88 14.55 -25.59
C PHE A 311 11.22 13.64 -24.54
N ALA A 312 11.00 14.15 -23.34
CA ALA A 312 10.06 13.55 -22.40
C ALA A 312 8.77 14.36 -22.46
N LEU A 313 7.70 13.76 -22.98
CA LEU A 313 6.36 14.34 -22.94
C LEU A 313 5.79 14.03 -21.55
N ALA A 314 5.90 14.97 -20.62
CA ALA A 314 5.29 14.82 -19.30
C ALA A 314 3.81 15.22 -19.37
N LEU A 315 2.95 14.25 -19.68
CA LEU A 315 1.54 14.30 -19.27
C LEU A 315 1.52 14.06 -17.76
N SER A 316 1.63 15.13 -16.98
CA SER A 316 1.52 15.02 -15.52
C SER A 316 0.05 14.80 -15.15
N ARG A 317 -0.38 13.54 -15.14
CA ARG A 317 -1.33 13.10 -14.12
C ARG A 317 -0.50 13.07 -12.83
N ILE A 318 -0.64 14.10 -12.00
CA ILE A 318 -0.04 14.12 -10.66
C ILE A 318 -0.90 13.16 -9.83
N GLU A 319 -0.68 11.86 -10.02
CA GLU A 319 -0.98 10.87 -8.98
C GLU A 319 0.17 11.01 -7.99
N GLY A 320 -0.03 11.88 -6.99
CA GLY A 320 0.92 12.15 -5.93
C GLY A 320 1.01 10.99 -4.96
N SER A 321 1.41 9.80 -5.40
CA SER A 321 1.88 8.78 -4.46
C SER A 321 3.28 9.19 -4.01
N GLY A 322 3.35 9.95 -2.91
CA GLY A 322 4.61 10.25 -2.21
C GLY A 322 5.20 9.03 -1.53
N ALA A 323 5.16 7.85 -2.16
CA ALA A 323 5.89 6.69 -1.69
C ALA A 323 7.38 7.04 -1.74
N CYS A 324 8.10 6.81 -0.64
CA CYS A 324 9.55 6.88 -0.62
C CYS A 324 10.05 5.78 -1.58
N GLU A 325 10.18 6.10 -2.86
CA GLU A 325 10.51 5.15 -3.91
C GLU A 325 11.90 4.58 -3.60
N SER A 326 11.94 3.28 -3.29
CA SER A 326 13.20 2.60 -3.01
C SER A 326 14.04 2.62 -4.30
N CYS A 327 15.13 3.40 -4.29
CA CYS A 327 16.19 3.33 -5.28
C CYS A 327 16.85 1.93 -5.18
N ASP A 328 16.24 0.90 -5.81
CA ASP A 328 16.85 -0.43 -5.96
C ASP A 328 18.03 -0.35 -6.95
N PRO A 329 19.17 -1.02 -6.69
CA PRO A 329 20.37 -0.97 -7.53
C PRO A 329 20.23 -1.74 -8.87
#